data_AF-A0A369R5K7-F1
#
_entry.id   AF-A0A369R5K7-F1
#
_cell.length_a   1.000
_cell.length_b   1.000
_cell.length_c   1.000
_cell.angle_alpha   90.00
_cell.angle_beta   90.00
_cell.angle_gamma   90.00
#
_symmetry.space_group_name_H-M   'P 1'
#
loop_
_entity.id
_entity.type
_entity.pdbx_description
1 polymer ?
#
loop_
_entity_poly.entity_id
_entity_poly.type
_entity_poly.pdbx_seq_one_letter_code
_entity_poly.pdbx_strand_id
1 'polypeptide(L)'
;MKYCPVSNLPIVERPHWKSVHNEKQYTTHMQRIGDDILLTSYEAEHDITVEFMDKELFCTVLEESGLVDKPVFMLRDLSLVSNVSYAYKKHLTQLIYQWQPNFRCIIFFNTQPEFQTTAETFCSIVPESTKVMIVNDYNEAINAVVAIKAGEDLPEEYEDDEDELYAHHKKDFLAATARIGWLNMLTQPINLPSEDDYLFPFFKAIESLQNDLLEKEKLTTKEIEEKSENCEKKIAEKTILLNAQLEMNKKLKALFDRERSILKSRIASQDMELTRVSTAIAEKASTLQGLFEKINTLNIDHGIKQDMVATCQNLIETEIIEKKLNTELTSTDSEFLSKLQRKHPNLNQRDLRIGLLIKLNYDTREIARSIGISTRGLESIRYRMHKKMGLSKHQSIKNYLVDLIAT
;
A
#
# COMPACT_ATOMS: atom_id res chain seq x y z
N MET A 1 23.62 -31.13 -45.16
CA MET A 1 22.32 -31.68 -44.72
C MET A 1 22.64 -32.92 -43.90
N LYS A 2 22.23 -32.95 -42.63
CA LYS A 2 22.44 -34.13 -41.76
C LYS A 2 21.33 -35.14 -42.06
N TYR A 3 21.61 -36.43 -41.95
CA TYR A 3 20.64 -37.51 -42.15
C TYR A 3 20.65 -38.43 -40.93
N CYS A 4 19.48 -38.97 -40.59
CA CYS A 4 19.33 -39.96 -39.54
C CYS A 4 20.09 -41.23 -39.95
N PRO A 5 21.02 -41.74 -39.13
CA PRO A 5 21.84 -42.89 -39.48
C PRO A 5 21.03 -44.19 -39.63
N VAL A 6 19.83 -44.25 -39.03
CA VAL A 6 18.99 -45.45 -38.98
C VAL A 6 17.92 -45.41 -40.09
N SER A 7 17.12 -44.34 -40.14
CA SER A 7 16.02 -44.21 -41.10
C SER A 7 16.42 -43.56 -42.43
N ASN A 8 17.64 -43.01 -42.53
CA ASN A 8 18.11 -42.20 -43.66
C ASN A 8 17.24 -40.97 -43.98
N LEU A 9 16.39 -40.53 -43.03
CA LEU A 9 15.56 -39.34 -43.15
C LEU A 9 16.37 -38.05 -42.89
N PRO A 10 16.06 -36.93 -43.54
CA PRO A 10 16.78 -35.66 -43.32
C PRO A 10 16.55 -35.14 -41.90
N ILE A 11 17.61 -34.65 -41.27
CA ILE A 11 17.55 -33.98 -39.97
C ILE A 11 17.56 -32.46 -40.19
N VAL A 12 16.60 -31.78 -39.59
CA VAL A 12 16.48 -30.33 -39.56
C VAL A 12 16.74 -29.84 -38.14
N GLU A 13 17.71 -28.94 -38.02
CA GLU A 13 18.08 -28.23 -36.80
C GLU A 13 18.07 -26.74 -37.11
N ARG A 14 17.66 -25.90 -36.15
CA ARG A 14 17.76 -24.44 -36.27
C ARG A 14 18.46 -23.85 -35.05
N PRO A 15 19.23 -22.74 -35.20
CA PRO A 15 20.00 -22.18 -34.09
C PRO A 15 19.16 -21.78 -32.85
N HIS A 16 17.89 -21.43 -33.06
CA HIS A 16 16.94 -21.05 -32.02
C HIS A 16 16.04 -22.20 -31.55
N TRP A 17 16.18 -23.41 -32.09
CA TRP A 17 15.50 -24.62 -31.58
C TRP A 17 16.20 -25.17 -30.35
N LYS A 18 16.44 -24.29 -29.39
CA LYS A 18 17.07 -24.61 -28.12
C LYS A 18 16.62 -23.64 -27.04
N SER A 19 16.59 -24.11 -25.81
CA SER A 19 16.31 -23.31 -24.62
C SER A 19 17.46 -23.44 -23.64
N VAL A 20 18.00 -22.30 -23.21
CA VAL A 20 19.16 -22.25 -22.32
C VAL A 20 18.69 -22.02 -20.89
N HIS A 21 18.94 -23.00 -20.02
CA HIS A 21 18.57 -22.94 -18.61
C HIS A 21 19.79 -22.53 -17.76
N ASN A 22 20.13 -21.23 -17.80
CA ASN A 22 21.36 -20.69 -17.19
C ASN A 22 21.54 -21.06 -15.70
N GLU A 23 20.48 -21.02 -14.91
CA GLU A 23 20.55 -21.34 -13.46
C GLU A 23 20.87 -22.81 -13.19
N LYS A 24 20.56 -23.69 -14.15
CA LYS A 24 20.70 -25.15 -14.02
C LYS A 24 21.76 -25.74 -14.93
N GLN A 25 22.47 -24.88 -15.67
CA GLN A 25 23.64 -25.21 -16.50
C GLN A 25 23.37 -26.31 -17.53
N TYR A 26 22.17 -26.33 -18.13
CA TYR A 26 21.85 -27.20 -19.26
C TYR A 26 21.11 -26.46 -20.36
N THR A 27 21.23 -26.98 -21.59
CA THR A 27 20.49 -26.50 -22.75
C THR A 27 19.62 -27.63 -23.28
N THR A 28 18.33 -27.37 -23.45
CA THR A 28 17.41 -28.27 -24.13
C THR A 28 17.52 -28.02 -25.63
N HIS A 29 17.74 -29.07 -26.41
CA HIS A 29 17.79 -29.00 -27.88
C HIS A 29 16.60 -29.73 -28.49
N MET A 30 16.08 -29.18 -29.57
CA MET A 30 15.04 -29.81 -30.37
C MET A 30 15.44 -29.91 -31.84
N GLN A 31 15.13 -31.05 -32.44
CA GLN A 31 15.43 -31.33 -33.84
C GLN A 31 14.25 -32.04 -34.47
N ARG A 32 14.11 -31.91 -35.79
CA ARG A 32 13.12 -32.67 -36.56
C ARG A 32 13.81 -33.67 -37.46
N ILE A 33 13.37 -34.92 -37.41
CA ILE A 33 13.84 -36.01 -38.27
C ILE A 33 12.71 -36.36 -39.25
N GLY A 34 13.01 -36.33 -40.55
CA GLY A 34 12.00 -36.52 -41.58
C GLY A 34 10.90 -35.46 -41.51
N ASP A 35 9.65 -35.88 -41.67
CA ASP A 35 8.53 -34.97 -41.76
C ASP A 35 7.85 -34.66 -40.42
N ASP A 36 7.86 -35.61 -39.49
CA ASP A 36 6.92 -35.73 -38.36
C ASP A 36 7.53 -36.28 -37.06
N ILE A 37 8.85 -36.53 -37.03
CA ILE A 37 9.55 -36.99 -35.83
C ILE A 37 10.26 -35.81 -35.17
N LEU A 38 9.96 -35.53 -33.91
CA LEU A 38 10.66 -34.55 -33.08
C LEU A 38 11.58 -35.27 -32.11
N LEU A 39 12.84 -34.86 -32.06
CA LEU A 39 13.83 -35.34 -31.10
C LEU A 39 14.16 -34.23 -30.12
N THR A 40 14.08 -34.52 -28.82
CA THR A 40 14.57 -33.66 -27.75
C THR A 40 15.75 -34.31 -27.04
N SER A 41 16.81 -33.56 -26.84
CA SER A 41 18.00 -33.95 -26.09
C SER A 41 18.50 -32.82 -25.20
N TYR A 42 19.39 -33.14 -24.28
CA TYR A 42 19.96 -32.19 -23.33
C TYR A 42 21.47 -32.10 -23.53
N GLU A 43 21.99 -30.87 -23.46
CA GLU A 43 23.43 -30.59 -23.44
C GLU A 43 23.79 -30.04 -22.05
N ALA A 44 24.61 -30.78 -21.31
CA ALA A 44 25.13 -30.42 -20.00
C ALA A 44 26.47 -31.15 -19.73
N GLU A 45 27.26 -30.66 -18.78
CA GLU A 45 28.51 -31.31 -18.34
C GLU A 45 28.30 -32.40 -17.27
N HIS A 46 27.09 -32.52 -16.73
CA HIS A 46 26.73 -33.43 -15.64
C HIS A 46 25.27 -33.90 -15.79
N ASP A 47 24.86 -34.89 -14.99
CA ASP A 47 23.46 -35.31 -14.91
C ASP A 47 22.56 -34.16 -14.39
N ILE A 48 21.38 -34.02 -14.97
CA ILE A 48 20.47 -32.89 -14.75
C ILE A 48 19.17 -33.31 -14.08
N THR A 49 18.61 -32.38 -13.32
CA THR A 49 17.20 -32.42 -12.91
C THR A 49 16.41 -31.48 -13.81
N VAL A 50 15.50 -32.02 -14.63
CA VAL A 50 14.70 -31.19 -15.53
C VAL A 50 13.61 -30.49 -14.73
N GLU A 51 13.61 -29.16 -14.76
CA GLU A 51 12.68 -28.36 -13.95
C GLU A 51 11.58 -27.69 -14.77
N PHE A 52 11.83 -27.47 -16.06
CA PHE A 52 10.98 -26.69 -16.93
C PHE A 52 10.63 -27.48 -18.20
N MET A 53 9.37 -27.37 -18.62
CA MET A 53 8.94 -27.80 -19.95
C MET A 53 8.77 -26.53 -20.78
N ASP A 54 9.69 -26.29 -21.71
CA ASP A 54 9.65 -25.09 -22.55
C ASP A 54 8.56 -25.22 -23.62
N LYS A 55 7.36 -24.75 -23.26
CA LYS A 55 6.19 -24.74 -24.16
C LYS A 55 6.40 -23.82 -25.35
N GLU A 56 7.10 -22.70 -25.17
CA GLU A 56 7.32 -21.72 -26.25
C GLU A 56 8.25 -22.30 -27.31
N LEU A 57 9.35 -22.93 -26.88
CA LEU A 57 10.24 -23.68 -27.76
C LEU A 57 9.47 -24.77 -28.50
N PHE A 58 8.66 -25.56 -27.78
CA PHE A 58 7.91 -26.65 -28.37
C PHE A 58 6.89 -26.16 -29.42
N CYS A 59 6.11 -25.12 -29.12
CA CYS A 59 5.19 -24.49 -30.08
C CYS A 59 5.91 -23.93 -31.29
N THR A 60 7.04 -23.23 -31.08
CA THR A 60 7.85 -22.66 -32.17
C THR A 60 8.35 -23.76 -33.10
N VAL A 61 8.85 -24.87 -32.56
CA VAL A 61 9.33 -26.01 -33.35
C VAL A 61 8.19 -26.65 -34.13
N LEU A 62 7.00 -26.82 -33.53
CA LEU A 62 5.82 -27.36 -34.22
C LEU A 62 5.36 -26.47 -35.39
N GLU A 63 5.28 -25.16 -35.17
CA GLU A 63 4.87 -24.18 -36.18
C GLU A 63 5.85 -24.15 -37.35
N GLU A 64 7.14 -24.01 -37.06
CA GLU A 64 8.19 -23.96 -38.08
C GLU A 64 8.41 -25.29 -38.82
N SER A 65 7.96 -26.39 -38.22
CA SER A 65 7.94 -27.73 -38.82
C SER A 65 6.64 -28.03 -39.58
N GLY A 66 5.61 -27.18 -39.47
CA GLY A 66 4.30 -27.41 -40.07
C GLY A 66 3.56 -28.63 -39.49
N LEU A 67 3.71 -28.86 -38.19
CA LEU A 67 3.22 -30.03 -37.45
C LEU A 67 2.07 -29.74 -36.47
N VAL A 68 1.62 -28.49 -36.35
CA VAL A 68 0.63 -28.04 -35.35
C VAL A 68 -0.61 -28.95 -35.26
N ASP A 69 -1.18 -29.35 -36.40
CA ASP A 69 -2.40 -30.20 -36.47
C ASP A 69 -2.13 -31.61 -37.03
N LYS A 70 -0.85 -32.03 -37.07
CA LYS A 70 -0.44 -33.33 -37.63
C LYS A 70 -0.07 -34.31 -36.53
N PRO A 71 -0.16 -35.63 -36.78
CA PRO A 71 0.36 -36.62 -35.85
C PRO A 71 1.87 -36.43 -35.68
N VAL A 72 2.33 -36.39 -34.44
CA VAL A 72 3.75 -36.21 -34.09
C VAL A 72 4.28 -37.45 -33.39
N PHE A 73 5.50 -37.85 -33.75
CA PHE A 73 6.29 -38.86 -33.06
C PHE A 73 7.37 -38.15 -32.23
N MET A 74 7.31 -38.28 -30.91
CA MET A 74 8.23 -37.61 -30.01
C MET A 74 9.29 -38.59 -29.52
N LEU A 75 10.56 -38.26 -29.72
CA LEU A 75 11.71 -38.98 -29.20
C LEU A 75 12.39 -38.12 -28.14
N ARG A 76 12.73 -38.72 -27.01
CA ARG A 76 13.32 -38.02 -25.86
C ARG A 76 14.55 -38.79 -25.40
N ASP A 77 15.70 -38.18 -25.61
CA ASP A 77 16.98 -38.66 -25.09
C ASP A 77 17.08 -38.29 -23.61
N LEU A 78 17.11 -39.31 -22.75
CA LEU A 78 17.19 -39.14 -21.30
C LEU A 78 18.59 -39.45 -20.75
N SER A 79 19.62 -39.53 -21.61
CA SER A 79 20.99 -39.90 -21.22
C SER A 79 21.54 -39.12 -20.03
N LEU A 80 21.19 -37.84 -19.92
CA LEU A 80 21.64 -36.94 -18.85
C LEU A 80 20.58 -36.70 -17.77
N VAL A 81 19.38 -37.29 -17.86
CA VAL A 81 18.27 -36.99 -16.95
C VAL A 81 18.26 -37.96 -15.78
N SER A 82 18.61 -37.45 -14.60
CA SER A 82 18.56 -38.22 -13.35
C SER A 82 17.26 -38.01 -12.57
N ASN A 83 16.60 -36.85 -12.73
CA ASN A 83 15.36 -36.54 -12.03
C ASN A 83 14.53 -35.44 -12.73
N VAL A 84 13.31 -35.22 -12.24
CA VAL A 84 12.45 -34.07 -12.63
C VAL A 84 11.89 -33.37 -11.40
N SER A 85 11.78 -32.05 -11.47
CA SER A 85 11.27 -31.25 -10.36
C SER A 85 9.76 -31.41 -10.15
N TYR A 86 9.28 -30.98 -8.98
CA TYR A 86 7.84 -30.87 -8.73
C TYR A 86 7.15 -29.91 -9.71
N ALA A 87 7.79 -28.80 -10.08
CA ALA A 87 7.26 -27.85 -11.05
C ALA A 87 7.09 -28.51 -12.43
N TYR A 88 8.07 -29.31 -12.85
CA TYR A 88 7.99 -30.09 -14.09
C TYR A 88 6.81 -31.06 -14.07
N LYS A 89 6.65 -31.82 -12.98
CA LYS A 89 5.52 -32.75 -12.80
C LYS A 89 4.16 -32.03 -12.87
N LYS A 90 4.05 -30.83 -12.30
CA LYS A 90 2.85 -29.99 -12.41
C LYS A 90 2.57 -29.51 -13.84
N HIS A 91 3.61 -29.27 -14.64
CA HIS A 91 3.43 -28.95 -16.06
C HIS A 91 3.01 -30.16 -16.89
N LEU A 92 3.48 -31.37 -16.55
CA LEU A 92 2.98 -32.61 -17.15
C LEU A 92 1.47 -32.77 -16.92
N THR A 93 0.97 -32.41 -15.73
CA THR A 93 -0.47 -32.38 -15.44
C THR A 93 -1.24 -31.56 -16.47
N GLN A 94 -0.74 -30.36 -16.81
CA GLN A 94 -1.39 -29.51 -17.81
C GLN A 94 -1.36 -30.14 -19.21
N LEU A 95 -0.26 -30.80 -19.57
CA LEU A 95 -0.16 -31.55 -20.83
C LEU A 95 -1.20 -32.67 -20.86
N ILE A 96 -1.34 -33.44 -19.77
CA ILE A 96 -2.36 -34.50 -19.58
C ILE A 96 -3.78 -33.96 -19.80
N TYR A 97 -4.12 -32.82 -19.20
CA TYR A 97 -5.45 -32.22 -19.35
C TYR A 97 -5.70 -31.56 -20.72
N GLN A 98 -4.65 -31.03 -21.35
CA GLN A 98 -4.70 -30.38 -22.65
C GLN A 98 -3.74 -31.12 -23.58
N TRP A 99 -4.10 -32.36 -23.96
CA TRP A 99 -3.27 -33.27 -24.75
C TRP A 99 -3.13 -32.80 -26.20
N GLN A 100 -2.39 -31.71 -26.36
CA GLN A 100 -2.10 -31.01 -27.60
C GLN A 100 -0.59 -30.82 -27.65
N PRO A 101 0.09 -31.14 -28.78
CA PRO A 101 -0.38 -31.62 -30.09
C PRO A 101 -0.81 -33.09 -30.11
N ASN A 102 -1.25 -33.57 -31.28
CA ASN A 102 -1.66 -34.96 -31.51
C ASN A 102 -0.46 -35.93 -31.50
N PHE A 103 -0.01 -36.32 -30.31
CA PHE A 103 1.04 -37.33 -30.15
C PHE A 103 0.52 -38.69 -30.57
N ARG A 104 1.12 -39.26 -31.62
CA ARG A 104 0.87 -40.65 -32.00
C ARG A 104 1.73 -41.61 -31.19
N CYS A 105 2.96 -41.19 -30.89
CA CYS A 105 3.87 -41.95 -30.06
C CYS A 105 4.87 -41.04 -29.32
N ILE A 106 5.24 -41.41 -28.09
CA ILE A 106 6.31 -40.82 -27.31
C ILE A 106 7.28 -41.93 -26.91
N ILE A 107 8.57 -41.79 -27.23
CA ILE A 107 9.60 -42.77 -26.91
C ILE A 107 10.69 -42.13 -26.09
N PHE A 108 10.96 -42.71 -24.92
CA PHE A 108 12.12 -42.39 -24.09
C PHE A 108 13.23 -43.40 -24.38
N PHE A 109 14.46 -42.93 -24.48
CA PHE A 109 15.62 -43.82 -24.64
C PHE A 109 16.81 -43.31 -23.82
N ASN A 110 17.79 -44.19 -23.58
CA ASN A 110 18.90 -43.94 -22.66
C ASN A 110 18.44 -43.53 -21.24
N THR A 111 17.34 -44.12 -20.76
CA THR A 111 16.79 -43.81 -19.43
C THR A 111 17.69 -44.35 -18.34
N GLN A 112 18.16 -43.48 -17.43
CA GLN A 112 18.96 -43.90 -16.29
C GLN A 112 18.12 -44.75 -15.29
N PRO A 113 18.70 -45.76 -14.63
CA PRO A 113 17.97 -46.62 -13.68
C PRO A 113 17.22 -45.84 -12.58
N GLU A 114 17.81 -44.76 -12.10
CA GLU A 114 17.24 -43.88 -11.07
C GLU A 114 15.98 -43.15 -11.54
N PHE A 115 15.87 -42.90 -12.86
CA PHE A 115 14.74 -42.20 -13.47
C PHE A 115 13.69 -43.15 -14.05
N GLN A 116 14.02 -44.43 -14.22
CA GLN A 116 13.17 -45.45 -14.85
C GLN A 116 11.75 -45.48 -14.26
N THR A 117 11.61 -45.59 -12.94
CA THR A 117 10.28 -45.62 -12.29
C THR A 117 9.48 -44.34 -12.56
N THR A 118 10.14 -43.18 -12.64
CA THR A 118 9.46 -41.92 -12.95
C THR A 118 9.00 -41.88 -14.40
N ALA A 119 9.80 -42.40 -15.34
CA ALA A 119 9.40 -42.51 -16.74
C ALA A 119 8.22 -43.50 -16.90
N GLU A 120 8.27 -44.67 -16.25
CA GLU A 120 7.16 -45.64 -16.24
C GLU A 120 5.89 -45.05 -15.62
N THR A 121 6.02 -44.25 -14.55
CA THR A 121 4.93 -43.51 -13.92
C THR A 121 4.28 -42.52 -14.88
N PHE A 122 5.05 -41.89 -15.75
CA PHE A 122 4.48 -41.05 -16.81
C PHE A 122 3.75 -41.88 -17.87
N CYS A 123 4.29 -43.04 -18.25
CA CYS A 123 3.66 -43.93 -19.22
C CYS A 123 2.28 -44.41 -18.76
N SER A 124 2.09 -44.62 -17.46
CA SER A 124 0.83 -45.13 -16.91
C SER A 124 -0.31 -44.10 -16.82
N ILE A 125 -0.03 -42.81 -17.01
CA ILE A 125 -1.02 -41.72 -16.97
C ILE A 125 -1.29 -41.06 -18.32
N VAL A 126 -0.62 -41.51 -19.38
CA VAL A 126 -0.83 -41.04 -20.75
C VAL A 126 -2.15 -41.61 -21.31
N PRO A 127 -2.93 -40.84 -22.11
CA PRO A 127 -4.12 -41.36 -22.76
C PRO A 127 -3.83 -42.58 -23.65
N GLU A 128 -4.74 -43.55 -23.69
CA GLU A 128 -4.64 -44.77 -24.53
C GLU A 128 -4.46 -44.45 -26.02
N SER A 129 -4.87 -43.27 -26.47
CA SER A 129 -4.68 -42.80 -27.85
C SER A 129 -3.22 -42.50 -28.21
N THR A 130 -2.32 -42.42 -27.23
CA THR A 130 -0.89 -42.13 -27.42
C THR A 130 -0.05 -43.31 -26.95
N LYS A 131 0.70 -43.92 -27.86
CA LYS A 131 1.62 -45.02 -27.49
C LYS A 131 2.87 -44.46 -26.82
N VAL A 132 3.20 -44.91 -25.61
CA VAL A 132 4.44 -44.50 -24.92
C VAL A 132 5.33 -45.72 -24.70
N MET A 133 6.61 -45.59 -25.01
CA MET A 133 7.58 -46.68 -24.87
C MET A 133 8.88 -46.17 -24.25
N ILE A 134 9.56 -47.05 -23.53
CA ILE A 134 10.92 -46.84 -23.05
C ILE A 134 11.77 -47.91 -23.74
N VAL A 135 12.78 -47.47 -24.49
CA VAL A 135 13.71 -48.35 -25.22
C VAL A 135 15.15 -48.06 -24.80
N ASN A 136 16.09 -48.91 -25.18
CA ASN A 136 17.46 -48.79 -24.69
C ASN A 136 18.18 -47.62 -25.33
N ASP A 137 18.15 -47.53 -26.67
CA ASP A 137 18.99 -46.60 -27.42
C ASP A 137 18.27 -45.88 -28.56
N TYR A 138 19.00 -44.98 -29.21
CA TYR A 138 18.52 -44.18 -30.33
C TYR A 138 18.07 -45.03 -31.54
N ASN A 139 18.74 -46.16 -31.80
CA ASN A 139 18.44 -47.00 -32.95
C ASN A 139 17.11 -47.73 -32.75
N GLU A 140 16.91 -48.33 -31.58
CA GLU A 140 15.64 -48.93 -31.18
C GLU A 140 14.51 -47.91 -31.25
N ALA A 141 14.73 -46.68 -30.77
CA ALA A 141 13.74 -45.62 -30.80
C ALA A 141 13.29 -45.26 -32.23
N ILE A 142 14.23 -45.12 -33.17
CA ILE A 142 13.89 -44.82 -34.57
C ILE A 142 13.21 -46.02 -35.23
N ASN A 143 13.72 -47.25 -35.01
CA ASN A 143 13.12 -48.46 -35.58
C ASN A 143 11.67 -48.65 -35.11
N ALA A 144 11.40 -48.39 -33.83
CA ALA A 144 10.06 -48.47 -33.26
C ALA A 144 9.11 -47.43 -33.90
N VAL A 145 9.57 -46.20 -34.16
CA VAL A 145 8.78 -45.22 -34.92
C VAL A 145 8.49 -45.69 -36.33
N VAL A 146 9.48 -46.26 -37.02
CA VAL A 146 9.32 -46.78 -38.39
C VAL A 146 8.30 -47.93 -38.42
N ALA A 147 8.38 -48.88 -37.47
CA ALA A 147 7.43 -49.98 -37.33
C ALA A 147 5.99 -49.48 -37.09
N ILE A 148 5.80 -48.53 -36.14
CA ILE A 148 4.49 -47.95 -35.87
C ILE A 148 3.91 -47.23 -37.10
N LYS A 149 4.76 -46.57 -37.90
CA LYS A 149 4.33 -45.92 -39.15
C LYS A 149 3.95 -46.94 -40.23
N ALA A 150 4.60 -48.10 -40.25
CA ALA A 150 4.24 -49.21 -41.14
C ALA A 150 2.92 -49.90 -40.72
N GLY A 151 2.37 -49.54 -39.56
CA GLY A 151 1.15 -50.15 -39.02
C GLY A 151 1.41 -51.48 -38.30
N GLU A 152 2.66 -51.76 -37.96
CA GLU A 152 3.00 -52.90 -37.11
C GLU A 152 2.49 -52.62 -35.70
N ASP A 153 1.74 -53.58 -35.16
CA ASP A 153 1.47 -53.58 -33.74
C ASP A 153 2.71 -54.11 -33.03
N LEU A 154 3.14 -53.41 -31.99
CA LEU A 154 4.24 -53.83 -31.12
C LEU A 154 3.58 -54.23 -29.81
N PRO A 155 3.01 -55.44 -29.70
CA PRO A 155 2.43 -55.92 -28.46
C PRO A 155 3.54 -56.06 -27.40
N GLU A 156 3.16 -55.85 -26.14
CA GLU A 156 4.01 -56.24 -25.03
C GLU A 156 4.00 -57.77 -24.96
N GLU A 157 5.16 -58.41 -25.14
CA GLU A 157 5.32 -59.86 -24.98
C GLU A 157 5.60 -60.17 -23.52
N TYR A 158 4.77 -61.00 -22.90
CA TYR A 158 4.95 -61.48 -21.52
C TYR A 158 5.36 -62.96 -21.54
N GLU A 159 6.19 -63.39 -20.59
CA GLU A 159 6.65 -64.78 -20.53
C GLU A 159 5.49 -65.73 -20.17
N ASP A 160 4.58 -65.28 -19.32
CA ASP A 160 3.34 -65.97 -18.94
C ASP A 160 2.21 -65.02 -18.47
N ASP A 161 1.06 -65.60 -18.14
CA ASP A 161 -0.12 -64.87 -17.66
C ASP A 161 0.12 -64.19 -16.29
N GLU A 162 1.05 -64.69 -15.47
CA GLU A 162 1.37 -64.09 -14.16
C GLU A 162 2.19 -62.81 -14.36
N ASP A 163 3.13 -62.80 -15.30
CA ASP A 163 3.91 -61.63 -15.70
C ASP A 163 3.03 -60.54 -16.35
N GLU A 164 2.07 -60.93 -17.19
CA GLU A 164 1.08 -59.99 -17.75
C GLU A 164 0.25 -59.33 -16.64
N LEU A 165 -0.25 -60.13 -15.69
CA LEU A 165 -1.03 -59.64 -14.57
C LEU A 165 -0.20 -58.72 -13.66
N TYR A 166 1.05 -59.08 -13.39
CA TYR A 166 1.98 -58.25 -12.63
C TYR A 166 2.25 -56.92 -13.32
N ALA A 167 2.48 -56.92 -14.64
CA ALA A 167 2.68 -55.70 -15.43
C ALA A 167 1.45 -54.78 -15.37
N HIS A 168 0.24 -55.35 -15.44
CA HIS A 168 -1.00 -54.60 -15.29
C HIS A 168 -1.12 -53.96 -13.90
N HIS A 169 -0.90 -54.73 -12.83
CA HIS A 169 -0.91 -54.20 -11.47
C HIS A 169 0.19 -53.15 -11.25
N LYS A 170 1.40 -53.35 -11.78
CA LYS A 170 2.46 -52.34 -11.72
C LYS A 170 2.01 -51.04 -12.38
N LYS A 171 1.40 -51.11 -13.57
CA LYS A 171 0.88 -49.94 -14.29
C LYS A 171 -0.20 -49.22 -13.50
N ASP A 172 -1.17 -49.94 -12.96
CA ASP A 172 -2.26 -49.37 -12.16
C ASP A 172 -1.76 -48.71 -10.86
N PHE A 173 -0.80 -49.35 -10.19
CA PHE A 173 -0.14 -48.79 -9.01
C PHE A 173 0.58 -47.48 -9.33
N LEU A 174 1.41 -47.47 -10.38
CA LEU A 174 2.12 -46.28 -10.81
C LEU A 174 1.14 -45.16 -11.22
N ALA A 175 0.06 -45.50 -11.93
CA ALA A 175 -0.96 -44.54 -12.31
C ALA A 175 -1.65 -43.92 -11.08
N ALA A 176 -1.99 -44.72 -10.06
CA ALA A 176 -2.55 -44.24 -8.81
C ALA A 176 -1.59 -43.27 -8.08
N THR A 177 -0.29 -43.63 -7.99
CA THR A 177 0.72 -42.75 -7.36
C THR A 177 0.87 -41.41 -8.09
N ALA A 178 0.83 -41.41 -9.42
CA ALA A 178 0.89 -40.19 -10.22
C ALA A 178 -0.36 -39.33 -10.05
N ARG A 179 -1.55 -39.94 -10.09
CA ARG A 179 -2.82 -39.22 -9.87
C ARG A 179 -2.82 -38.50 -8.53
N ILE A 180 -2.40 -39.18 -7.45
CA ILE A 180 -2.33 -38.59 -6.12
C ILE A 180 -1.21 -37.56 -6.02
N GLY A 181 0.02 -37.93 -6.40
CA GLY A 181 1.22 -37.13 -6.13
C GLY A 181 1.50 -36.01 -7.14
N TRP A 182 1.16 -36.21 -8.42
CA TRP A 182 1.48 -35.26 -9.50
C TRP A 182 0.26 -34.46 -9.93
N LEU A 183 -0.91 -35.12 -10.02
CA LEU A 183 -2.14 -34.52 -10.54
C LEU A 183 -3.07 -33.98 -9.45
N ASN A 184 -2.80 -34.28 -8.16
CA ASN A 184 -3.68 -33.98 -7.02
C ASN A 184 -5.13 -34.47 -7.23
N MET A 185 -5.31 -35.61 -7.90
CA MET A 185 -6.59 -36.26 -8.15
C MET A 185 -6.92 -37.23 -7.02
N LEU A 186 -7.37 -36.70 -5.88
CA LEU A 186 -7.63 -37.48 -4.67
C LEU A 186 -8.98 -38.21 -4.65
N THR A 187 -9.83 -37.97 -5.64
CA THR A 187 -11.19 -38.56 -5.70
C THR A 187 -11.33 -39.69 -6.72
N GLN A 188 -10.31 -39.94 -7.54
CA GLN A 188 -10.37 -41.03 -8.52
C GLN A 188 -10.13 -42.37 -7.85
N PRO A 189 -10.97 -43.38 -8.10
CA PRO A 189 -10.80 -44.69 -7.50
C PRO A 189 -9.48 -45.33 -7.94
N ILE A 190 -8.95 -46.17 -7.06
CA ILE A 190 -7.79 -47.02 -7.34
C ILE A 190 -8.34 -48.41 -7.66
N ASN A 191 -7.89 -48.99 -8.77
CA ASN A 191 -8.20 -50.38 -9.10
C ASN A 191 -7.45 -51.27 -8.12
N LEU A 192 -8.16 -51.90 -7.19
CA LEU A 192 -7.56 -52.81 -6.24
C LEU A 192 -7.47 -54.22 -6.86
N PRO A 193 -6.33 -54.92 -6.74
CA PRO A 193 -6.26 -56.33 -7.08
C PRO A 193 -7.11 -57.16 -6.09
N SER A 194 -7.23 -58.47 -6.34
CA SER A 194 -7.93 -59.39 -5.41
C SER A 194 -7.29 -59.37 -4.02
N GLU A 195 -8.06 -59.62 -2.96
CA GLU A 195 -7.52 -59.68 -1.58
C GLU A 195 -6.45 -60.77 -1.40
N ASP A 196 -6.48 -61.80 -2.24
CA ASP A 196 -5.52 -62.90 -2.25
C ASP A 196 -4.22 -62.55 -3.00
N ASP A 197 -4.15 -61.40 -3.69
CA ASP A 197 -2.98 -60.97 -4.44
C ASP A 197 -1.89 -60.40 -3.51
N TYR A 198 -0.63 -60.78 -3.73
CA TYR A 198 0.52 -60.31 -2.94
C TYR A 198 0.71 -58.78 -2.98
N LEU A 199 0.23 -58.11 -4.04
CA LEU A 199 0.29 -56.66 -4.21
C LEU A 199 -0.85 -55.91 -3.51
N PHE A 200 -1.92 -56.61 -3.08
CA PHE A 200 -3.08 -56.00 -2.44
C PHE A 200 -2.75 -55.06 -1.27
N PRO A 201 -1.86 -55.42 -0.31
CA PRO A 201 -1.52 -54.53 0.79
C PRO A 201 -0.89 -53.20 0.35
N PHE A 202 -0.15 -53.19 -0.76
CA PHE A 202 0.48 -51.99 -1.32
C PHE A 202 -0.57 -51.04 -1.90
N PHE A 203 -1.51 -51.58 -2.68
CA PHE A 203 -2.63 -50.81 -3.21
C PHE A 203 -3.52 -50.27 -2.10
N LYS A 204 -3.81 -51.10 -1.08
CA LYS A 204 -4.61 -50.68 0.07
C LYS A 204 -3.95 -49.57 0.87
N ALA A 205 -2.61 -49.59 1.01
CA ALA A 205 -1.87 -48.52 1.66
C ALA A 205 -2.00 -47.19 0.90
N ILE A 206 -1.93 -47.22 -0.44
CA ILE A 206 -2.14 -46.00 -1.26
C ILE A 206 -3.58 -45.51 -1.16
N GLU A 207 -4.58 -46.39 -1.17
CA GLU A 207 -5.99 -46.00 -0.99
C GLU A 207 -6.22 -45.33 0.38
N SER A 208 -5.65 -45.90 1.44
CA SER A 208 -5.68 -45.28 2.77
C SER A 208 -5.04 -43.90 2.76
N LEU A 209 -3.87 -43.75 2.13
CA LEU A 209 -3.19 -42.46 1.98
C LEU A 209 -4.03 -41.46 1.18
N GLN A 210 -4.69 -41.90 0.10
CA GLN A 210 -5.57 -41.06 -0.70
C GLN A 210 -6.73 -40.52 0.14
N ASN A 211 -7.36 -41.37 0.94
CA ASN A 211 -8.44 -40.98 1.85
C ASN A 211 -7.97 -39.97 2.89
N ASP A 212 -6.81 -40.19 3.51
CA ASP A 212 -6.23 -39.26 4.49
C ASP A 212 -5.92 -37.89 3.86
N LEU A 213 -5.37 -37.88 2.65
CA LEU A 213 -5.09 -36.65 1.90
C LEU A 213 -6.39 -35.91 1.54
N LEU A 214 -7.44 -36.64 1.14
CA LEU A 214 -8.74 -36.07 0.84
C LEU A 214 -9.39 -35.42 2.07
N GLU A 215 -9.35 -36.09 3.23
CA GLU A 215 -9.84 -35.53 4.48
C GLU A 215 -9.03 -34.30 4.92
N LYS A 216 -7.70 -34.32 4.73
CA LYS A 216 -6.85 -33.16 4.98
C LYS A 216 -7.22 -31.96 4.10
N GLU A 217 -7.53 -32.19 2.83
CA GLU A 217 -7.98 -31.13 1.90
C GLU A 217 -9.34 -30.55 2.33
N LYS A 218 -10.28 -31.39 2.75
CA LYS A 218 -11.58 -30.95 3.29
C LYS A 218 -11.41 -30.10 4.56
N LEU A 219 -10.58 -30.54 5.51
CA LEU A 219 -10.28 -29.78 6.73
C LEU A 219 -9.65 -28.42 6.41
N THR A 220 -8.66 -28.41 5.51
CA THR A 220 -7.99 -27.18 5.08
C THR A 220 -8.96 -26.21 4.41
N THR A 221 -9.83 -26.72 3.54
CA THR A 221 -10.86 -25.92 2.87
C THR A 221 -11.82 -25.29 3.89
N LYS A 222 -12.29 -26.07 4.86
CA LYS A 222 -13.14 -25.57 5.94
C LYS A 222 -12.45 -24.48 6.78
N GLU A 223 -11.18 -24.65 7.12
CA GLU A 223 -10.42 -23.61 7.84
C GLU A 223 -10.27 -22.32 7.02
N ILE A 224 -10.09 -22.43 5.71
CA ILE A 224 -10.01 -21.28 4.80
C ILE A 224 -11.35 -20.55 4.74
N GLU A 225 -12.46 -21.28 4.63
CA GLU A 225 -13.82 -20.73 4.65
C GLU A 225 -14.11 -19.99 5.96
N GLU A 226 -13.84 -20.62 7.11
CA GLU A 226 -14.01 -20.00 8.43
C GLU A 226 -13.17 -18.71 8.59
N LYS A 227 -11.93 -18.73 8.11
CA LYS A 227 -11.05 -17.54 8.11
C LYS A 227 -11.57 -16.45 7.17
N SER A 228 -12.09 -16.82 5.99
CA SER A 228 -12.67 -15.88 5.03
C SER A 228 -13.91 -15.20 5.61
N GLU A 229 -14.85 -15.97 6.16
CA GLU A 229 -16.05 -15.42 6.80
C GLU A 229 -15.72 -14.47 7.96
N ASN A 230 -14.74 -14.81 8.79
CA ASN A 230 -14.29 -13.94 9.88
C ASN A 230 -13.64 -12.64 9.35
N CYS A 231 -12.89 -12.73 8.25
CA CYS A 231 -12.33 -11.56 7.58
C CYS A 231 -13.43 -10.65 7.05
N GLU A 232 -14.43 -11.20 6.37
CA GLU A 232 -15.58 -10.46 5.85
C GLU A 232 -16.39 -9.77 6.96
N LYS A 233 -16.65 -10.47 8.07
CA LYS A 233 -17.31 -9.88 9.25
C LYS A 233 -16.52 -8.69 9.79
N LYS A 234 -15.20 -8.82 9.94
CA LYS A 234 -14.33 -7.72 10.40
C LYS A 234 -14.29 -6.55 9.44
N ILE A 235 -14.27 -6.82 8.13
CA ILE A 235 -14.33 -5.76 7.10
C ILE A 235 -15.66 -5.01 7.23
N ALA A 236 -16.79 -5.73 7.31
CA ALA A 236 -18.11 -5.11 7.46
C ALA A 236 -18.20 -4.24 8.73
N GLU A 237 -17.74 -4.74 9.88
CA GLU A 237 -17.68 -3.97 11.13
C GLU A 237 -16.84 -2.70 10.99
N LYS A 238 -15.64 -2.79 10.39
CA LYS A 238 -14.76 -1.64 10.17
C LYS A 238 -15.37 -0.64 9.19
N THR A 239 -16.06 -1.11 8.15
CA THR A 239 -16.76 -0.24 7.19
C THR A 239 -17.89 0.53 7.86
N ILE A 240 -18.70 -0.12 8.71
CA ILE A 240 -19.77 0.55 9.48
C ILE A 240 -19.17 1.63 10.38
N LEU A 241 -18.10 1.30 11.13
CA LEU A 241 -17.44 2.24 12.03
C LEU A 241 -16.82 3.43 11.27
N LEU A 242 -16.18 3.18 10.13
CA LEU A 242 -15.62 4.21 9.28
C LEU A 242 -16.71 5.15 8.74
N ASN A 243 -17.83 4.61 8.28
CA ASN A 243 -18.95 5.41 7.79
C ASN A 243 -19.56 6.28 8.90
N ALA A 244 -19.73 5.74 10.11
CA ALA A 244 -20.18 6.50 11.26
C ALA A 244 -19.20 7.64 11.61
N GLN A 245 -17.88 7.37 11.57
CA GLN A 245 -16.85 8.37 11.82
C GLN A 245 -16.83 9.46 10.75
N LEU A 246 -17.01 9.11 9.48
CA LEU A 246 -17.13 10.06 8.37
C LEU A 246 -18.35 10.97 8.54
N GLU A 247 -19.49 10.42 8.94
CA GLU A 247 -20.70 11.21 9.19
C GLU A 247 -20.51 12.17 10.38
N MET A 248 -19.89 11.71 11.47
CA MET A 248 -19.56 12.55 12.62
C MET A 248 -18.61 13.69 12.24
N ASN A 249 -17.55 13.40 11.46
CA ASN A 249 -16.61 14.40 10.98
C ASN A 249 -17.30 15.43 10.06
N LYS A 250 -18.23 15.01 9.20
CA LYS A 250 -19.03 15.93 8.37
C LYS A 250 -19.87 16.87 9.23
N LYS A 251 -20.56 16.34 10.25
CA LYS A 251 -21.35 17.15 11.21
C LYS A 251 -20.46 18.16 11.94
N LEU A 252 -19.31 17.72 12.44
CA LEU A 252 -18.36 18.59 13.15
C LEU A 252 -17.82 19.71 12.25
N LYS A 253 -17.47 19.39 11.00
CA LYS A 253 -17.04 20.38 10.01
C LYS A 253 -18.13 21.43 9.75
N ALA A 254 -19.39 21.02 9.60
CA ALA A 254 -20.51 21.93 9.40
C ALA A 254 -20.71 22.87 10.60
N LEU A 255 -20.54 22.37 11.83
CA LEU A 255 -20.60 23.20 13.04
C LEU A 255 -19.48 24.25 13.06
N PHE A 256 -18.23 23.85 12.78
CA PHE A 256 -17.10 24.77 12.70
C PHE A 256 -17.29 25.83 11.61
N ASP A 257 -17.79 25.45 10.43
CA ASP A 257 -18.05 26.40 9.35
C ASP A 257 -19.14 27.42 9.74
N ARG A 258 -20.18 26.98 10.45
CA ARG A 258 -21.24 27.85 10.98
C ARG A 258 -20.70 28.83 12.02
N GLU A 259 -19.93 28.34 13.00
CA GLU A 259 -19.31 29.18 14.02
C GLU A 259 -18.35 30.20 13.41
N ARG A 260 -17.54 29.78 12.45
CA ARG A 260 -16.65 30.67 11.69
C ARG A 260 -17.43 31.78 10.97
N SER A 261 -18.58 31.45 10.38
CA SER A 261 -19.43 32.45 9.72
C SER A 261 -20.00 33.47 10.71
N ILE A 262 -20.47 33.02 11.87
CA ILE A 262 -21.00 33.89 12.94
C ILE A 262 -19.91 34.85 13.43
N LEU A 263 -18.72 34.31 13.73
CA LEU A 263 -17.59 35.12 14.20
C LEU A 263 -17.16 36.16 13.15
N LYS A 264 -17.09 35.77 11.87
CA LYS A 264 -16.80 36.73 10.79
C LYS A 264 -17.83 37.84 10.70
N SER A 265 -19.12 37.52 10.82
CA SER A 265 -20.19 38.52 10.82
C SER A 265 -20.06 39.49 12.00
N ARG A 266 -19.71 38.97 13.18
CA ARG A 266 -19.52 39.79 14.38
C ARG A 266 -18.31 40.72 14.26
N ILE A 267 -17.21 40.23 13.71
CA ILE A 267 -16.03 41.06 13.41
C ILE A 267 -16.43 42.19 12.46
N ALA A 268 -17.11 41.87 11.36
CA ALA A 268 -17.56 42.87 10.40
C ALA A 268 -18.48 43.95 11.03
N SER A 269 -19.41 43.56 11.90
CA SER A 269 -20.25 44.52 12.62
C SER A 269 -19.45 45.42 13.58
N GLN A 270 -18.48 44.84 14.29
CA GLN A 270 -17.62 45.60 15.20
C GLN A 270 -16.69 46.57 14.44
N ASP A 271 -16.17 46.16 13.28
CA ASP A 271 -15.38 47.04 12.41
C ASP A 271 -16.21 48.21 11.89
N MET A 272 -17.48 47.98 11.53
CA MET A 272 -18.41 49.05 11.15
C MET A 272 -18.66 50.03 12.30
N GLU A 273 -18.91 49.53 13.52
CA GLU A 273 -19.08 50.38 14.70
C GLU A 273 -17.82 51.18 15.02
N LEU A 274 -16.65 50.56 14.97
CA LEU A 274 -15.36 51.23 15.18
C LEU A 274 -15.11 52.32 14.14
N THR A 275 -15.43 52.05 12.87
CA THR A 275 -15.33 53.05 11.80
C THR A 275 -16.24 54.23 12.10
N ARG A 276 -17.50 53.99 12.47
CA ARG A 276 -18.45 55.05 12.83
C ARG A 276 -17.95 55.91 13.99
N VAL A 277 -17.46 55.28 15.05
CA VAL A 277 -16.89 55.99 16.21
C VAL A 277 -15.66 56.79 15.81
N SER A 278 -14.77 56.20 15.01
CA SER A 278 -13.54 56.87 14.54
C SER A 278 -13.86 58.10 13.69
N THR A 279 -14.88 58.02 12.83
CA THR A 279 -15.37 59.16 12.03
C THR A 279 -15.93 60.27 12.93
N ALA A 280 -16.76 59.93 13.91
CA ALA A 280 -17.34 60.91 14.83
C ALA A 280 -16.24 61.63 15.65
N ILE A 281 -15.21 60.92 16.09
CA ILE A 281 -14.06 61.52 16.77
C ILE A 281 -13.29 62.44 15.82
N ALA A 282 -13.05 62.03 14.57
CA ALA A 282 -12.36 62.86 13.59
C ALA A 282 -13.13 64.16 13.27
N GLU A 283 -14.46 64.08 13.14
CA GLU A 283 -15.33 65.24 12.96
C GLU A 283 -15.26 66.17 14.17
N LYS A 284 -15.36 65.63 15.38
CA LYS A 284 -15.25 66.41 16.63
C LYS A 284 -13.90 67.12 16.73
N ALA A 285 -12.79 66.43 16.49
CA ALA A 285 -11.45 67.01 16.47
C ALA A 285 -11.33 68.14 15.42
N SER A 286 -11.87 67.93 14.21
CA SER A 286 -11.89 68.96 13.17
C SER A 286 -12.71 70.19 13.58
N THR A 287 -13.84 70.02 14.26
CA THR A 287 -14.65 71.15 14.75
C THR A 287 -13.93 71.93 15.85
N LEU A 288 -13.23 71.25 16.75
CA LEU A 288 -12.42 71.87 17.79
C LEU A 288 -11.24 72.65 17.18
N GLN A 289 -10.59 72.10 16.15
CA GLN A 289 -9.52 72.79 15.43
C GLN A 289 -10.05 74.04 14.69
N GLY A 290 -11.23 73.95 14.06
CA GLY A 290 -11.88 75.11 13.44
C GLY A 290 -12.32 76.19 14.46
N LEU A 291 -12.75 75.78 15.66
CA LEU A 291 -13.02 76.71 16.77
C LEU A 291 -11.73 77.41 17.24
N PHE A 292 -10.63 76.67 17.34
CA PHE A 292 -9.33 77.20 17.71
C PHE A 292 -8.84 78.28 16.73
N GLU A 293 -8.95 78.04 15.43
CA GLU A 293 -8.60 79.02 14.39
C GLU A 293 -9.48 80.29 14.46
N LYS A 294 -10.78 80.13 14.70
CA LYS A 294 -11.70 81.25 14.89
C LYS A 294 -11.36 82.07 16.14
N ILE A 295 -11.02 81.44 17.26
CA ILE A 295 -10.62 82.14 18.49
C ILE A 295 -9.31 82.92 18.29
N ASN A 296 -8.35 82.35 17.54
CA ASN A 296 -7.08 83.03 17.25
C ASN A 296 -7.24 84.29 16.39
N THR A 297 -8.24 84.34 15.52
CA THR A 297 -8.50 85.49 14.63
C THR A 297 -9.32 86.61 15.28
N LEU A 298 -9.90 86.40 16.46
CA LEU A 298 -10.65 87.43 17.18
C LEU A 298 -9.72 88.42 17.90
N ASN A 299 -10.08 89.70 17.87
CA ASN A 299 -9.36 90.80 18.54
C ASN A 299 -10.02 91.09 19.90
N ILE A 300 -9.68 90.29 20.90
CA ILE A 300 -10.20 90.32 22.28
C ILE A 300 -9.05 90.63 23.24
N ASP A 301 -9.36 91.14 24.44
CA ASP A 301 -8.41 91.34 25.55
C ASP A 301 -7.47 90.13 25.73
N HIS A 302 -6.18 90.43 25.94
CA HIS A 302 -5.10 89.43 25.93
C HIS A 302 -5.28 88.36 27.03
N GLY A 303 -5.86 88.71 28.19
CA GLY A 303 -6.09 87.76 29.27
C GLY A 303 -7.17 86.74 28.93
N ILE A 304 -8.31 87.19 28.40
CA ILE A 304 -9.44 86.33 28.01
C ILE A 304 -9.06 85.45 26.81
N LYS A 305 -8.31 85.99 25.85
CA LYS A 305 -7.82 85.22 24.70
C LYS A 305 -6.90 84.09 25.14
N GLN A 306 -6.04 84.34 26.12
CA GLN A 306 -5.12 83.34 26.65
C GLN A 306 -5.85 82.21 27.40
N ASP A 307 -6.87 82.54 28.19
CA ASP A 307 -7.72 81.55 28.88
C ASP A 307 -8.55 80.70 27.90
N MET A 308 -9.12 81.31 26.85
CA MET A 308 -9.86 80.57 25.81
C MET A 308 -8.93 79.64 25.00
N VAL A 309 -7.74 80.12 24.63
CA VAL A 309 -6.72 79.31 23.95
C VAL A 309 -6.24 78.16 24.84
N ALA A 310 -6.00 78.40 26.13
CA ALA A 310 -5.61 77.37 27.08
C ALA A 310 -6.72 76.32 27.27
N THR A 311 -7.98 76.74 27.33
CA THR A 311 -9.13 75.83 27.44
C THR A 311 -9.26 74.96 26.19
N CYS A 312 -9.11 75.52 24.99
CA CYS A 312 -9.11 74.77 23.75
C CYS A 312 -7.91 73.82 23.63
N GLN A 313 -6.71 74.25 24.06
CA GLN A 313 -5.52 73.40 24.08
C GLN A 313 -5.71 72.20 25.01
N ASN A 314 -6.29 72.41 26.20
CA ASN A 314 -6.61 71.32 27.13
C ASN A 314 -7.65 70.35 26.56
N LEU A 315 -8.66 70.84 25.84
CA LEU A 315 -9.65 69.97 25.16
C LEU A 315 -9.02 69.14 24.05
N ILE A 316 -8.14 69.73 23.24
CA ILE A 316 -7.40 69.04 22.17
C ILE A 316 -6.43 68.01 22.77
N GLU A 317 -5.71 68.36 23.83
CA GLU A 317 -4.80 67.45 24.53
C GLU A 317 -5.57 66.26 25.11
N THR A 318 -6.73 66.52 25.72
CA THR A 318 -7.63 65.47 26.24
C THR A 318 -8.08 64.53 25.12
N GLU A 319 -8.54 65.05 23.98
CA GLU A 319 -8.97 64.22 22.85
C GLU A 319 -7.83 63.39 22.25
N ILE A 320 -6.61 63.94 22.18
CA ILE A 320 -5.41 63.20 21.75
C ILE A 320 -5.09 62.05 22.71
N ILE A 321 -5.22 62.27 24.02
CA ILE A 321 -4.95 61.25 25.04
C ILE A 321 -6.06 60.19 25.05
N GLU A 322 -7.34 60.58 24.93
CA GLU A 322 -8.47 59.67 24.77
C GLU A 322 -8.27 58.74 23.57
N LYS A 323 -7.88 59.28 22.41
CA LYS A 323 -7.57 58.51 21.21
C LYS A 323 -6.39 57.55 21.39
N LYS A 324 -5.34 57.95 22.13
CA LYS A 324 -4.19 57.07 22.42
C LYS A 324 -4.54 55.94 23.39
N LEU A 325 -5.47 56.17 24.30
CA LEU A 325 -5.83 55.21 25.36
C LEU A 325 -7.10 54.41 25.04
N ASN A 326 -7.83 54.74 23.97
CA ASN A 326 -9.13 54.16 23.61
C ASN A 326 -10.09 54.13 24.81
N THR A 327 -10.16 55.24 25.56
CA THR A 327 -11.01 55.41 26.75
C THR A 327 -11.48 56.86 26.81
N GLU A 328 -12.76 57.10 27.14
CA GLU A 328 -13.27 58.44 27.44
C GLU A 328 -12.68 58.93 28.77
N LEU A 329 -12.16 60.15 28.80
CA LEU A 329 -11.43 60.72 29.93
C LEU A 329 -12.12 61.98 30.44
N THR A 330 -12.17 62.14 31.75
CA THR A 330 -12.49 63.45 32.31
C THR A 330 -11.32 64.41 32.13
N SER A 331 -11.56 65.72 32.18
CA SER A 331 -10.49 66.73 32.16
C SER A 331 -9.44 66.49 33.26
N THR A 332 -9.88 66.02 34.43
CA THR A 332 -9.01 65.64 35.55
C THR A 332 -8.17 64.40 35.25
N ASP A 333 -8.69 63.43 34.49
CA ASP A 333 -7.93 62.23 34.10
C ASP A 333 -6.85 62.57 33.06
N SER A 334 -7.17 63.46 32.13
CA SER A 334 -6.24 63.97 31.13
C SER A 334 -5.07 64.72 31.77
N GLU A 335 -5.35 65.66 32.67
CA GLU A 335 -4.33 66.43 33.37
C GLU A 335 -3.40 65.52 34.21
N PHE A 336 -3.98 64.54 34.91
CA PHE A 336 -3.21 63.53 35.65
C PHE A 336 -2.27 62.75 34.72
N LEU A 337 -2.75 62.30 33.57
CA LEU A 337 -1.95 61.55 32.60
C LEU A 337 -0.82 62.40 32.01
N SER A 338 -1.08 63.67 31.69
CA SER A 338 -0.05 64.62 31.23
C SER A 338 1.00 64.87 32.31
N LYS A 339 0.59 65.07 33.58
CA LYS A 339 1.51 65.19 34.72
C LYS A 339 2.35 63.92 34.90
N LEU A 340 1.72 62.75 34.81
CA LEU A 340 2.38 61.45 34.98
C LEU A 340 3.40 61.20 33.87
N GLN A 341 3.04 61.47 32.62
CA GLN A 341 3.91 61.30 31.47
C GLN A 341 5.08 62.30 31.47
N ARG A 342 4.84 63.55 31.91
CA ARG A 342 5.91 64.55 32.06
C ARG A 342 6.92 64.15 33.12
N LYS A 343 6.46 63.61 34.25
CA LYS A 343 7.33 63.18 35.35
C LYS A 343 8.05 61.86 35.03
N HIS A 344 7.42 60.98 34.24
CA HIS A 344 7.94 59.66 33.88
C HIS A 344 7.80 59.39 32.37
N PRO A 345 8.67 59.97 31.53
CA PRO A 345 8.59 59.84 30.07
C PRO A 345 8.82 58.40 29.57
N ASN A 346 9.36 57.51 30.41
CA ASN A 346 9.67 56.11 30.07
C ASN A 346 8.48 55.15 30.22
N LEU A 347 7.31 55.65 30.66
CA LEU A 347 6.07 54.88 30.71
C LEU A 347 5.49 54.77 29.30
N ASN A 348 5.17 53.55 28.87
CA ASN A 348 4.49 53.34 27.59
C ASN A 348 2.97 53.51 27.76
N GLN A 349 2.23 53.53 26.64
CA GLN A 349 0.76 53.70 26.66
C GLN A 349 0.04 52.66 27.54
N ARG A 350 0.54 51.42 27.56
CA ARG A 350 -0.02 50.34 28.39
C ARG A 350 0.19 50.64 29.88
N ASP A 351 1.36 51.14 30.25
CA ASP A 351 1.68 51.55 31.62
C ASP A 351 0.80 52.74 32.06
N LEU A 352 0.59 53.73 31.19
CA LEU A 352 -0.27 54.89 31.45
C LEU A 352 -1.73 54.46 31.67
N ARG A 353 -2.26 53.56 30.84
CA ARG A 353 -3.61 53.00 31.00
C ARG A 353 -3.78 52.25 32.32
N ILE A 354 -2.77 51.45 32.70
CA ILE A 354 -2.76 50.77 34.00
C ILE A 354 -2.72 51.78 35.14
N GLY A 355 -1.90 52.83 35.03
CA GLY A 355 -1.80 53.90 36.02
C GLY A 355 -3.14 54.60 36.24
N LEU A 356 -3.86 54.92 35.16
CA LEU A 356 -5.20 55.49 35.23
C LEU A 356 -6.19 54.55 35.94
N LEU A 357 -6.21 53.26 35.60
CA LEU A 357 -7.11 52.31 36.26
C LEU A 357 -6.78 52.13 37.75
N ILE A 358 -5.50 52.17 38.12
CA ILE A 358 -5.07 52.16 39.53
C ILE A 358 -5.57 53.43 40.24
N LYS A 359 -5.47 54.60 39.59
CA LYS A 359 -5.99 55.88 40.11
C LYS A 359 -7.50 55.84 40.30
N LEU A 360 -8.23 55.23 39.37
CA LEU A 360 -9.68 55.04 39.44
C LEU A 360 -10.10 53.92 40.42
N ASN A 361 -9.15 53.38 41.20
CA ASN A 361 -9.39 52.42 42.26
C ASN A 361 -9.92 51.04 41.81
N TYR A 362 -9.66 50.64 40.56
CA TYR A 362 -9.97 49.30 40.08
C TYR A 362 -9.08 48.25 40.77
N ASP A 363 -9.64 47.06 41.02
CA ASP A 363 -8.90 45.96 41.62
C ASP A 363 -7.95 45.29 40.59
N THR A 364 -6.93 44.57 41.08
CA THR A 364 -5.94 43.90 40.20
C THR A 364 -6.60 42.91 39.23
N ARG A 365 -7.71 42.27 39.58
CA ARG A 365 -8.40 41.30 38.71
C ARG A 365 -9.18 42.01 37.61
N GLU A 366 -9.84 43.11 37.93
CA GLU A 366 -10.57 43.97 37.00
C GLU A 366 -9.63 44.59 35.97
N ILE A 367 -8.48 45.12 36.43
CA ILE A 367 -7.45 45.66 35.53
C ILE A 367 -6.89 44.57 34.62
N ALA A 368 -6.61 43.38 35.15
CA ALA A 368 -6.07 42.26 34.35
C ALA A 368 -7.06 41.81 33.27
N ARG A 369 -8.35 41.72 33.62
CA ARG A 369 -9.44 41.40 32.68
C ARG A 369 -9.61 42.47 31.61
N SER A 370 -9.60 43.74 32.01
CA SER A 370 -9.74 44.89 31.08
C SER A 370 -8.61 44.95 30.05
N ILE A 371 -7.41 44.54 30.43
CA ILE A 371 -6.21 44.55 29.57
C ILE A 371 -6.01 43.23 28.80
N GLY A 372 -6.76 42.18 29.14
CA GLY A 372 -6.65 40.87 28.51
C GLY A 372 -5.39 40.09 28.92
N ILE A 373 -4.99 40.15 30.19
CA ILE A 373 -3.86 39.38 30.74
C ILE A 373 -4.22 38.64 32.03
N SER A 374 -3.37 37.69 32.44
CA SER A 374 -3.49 37.06 33.75
C SER A 374 -3.15 38.04 34.88
N THR A 375 -3.68 37.77 36.07
CA THR A 375 -3.37 38.53 37.30
C THR A 375 -1.88 38.57 37.60
N ARG A 376 -1.18 37.43 37.41
CA ARG A 376 0.28 37.34 37.51
C ARG A 376 1.01 38.19 36.47
N GLY A 377 0.47 38.26 35.25
CA GLY A 377 0.98 39.15 34.21
C GLY A 377 0.88 40.62 34.62
N LEU A 378 -0.21 41.01 35.29
CA LEU A 378 -0.40 42.37 35.79
C LEU A 378 0.54 42.72 36.94
N GLU A 379 0.79 41.80 37.88
CA GLU A 379 1.77 41.99 38.95
C GLU A 379 3.18 42.25 38.40
N SER A 380 3.57 41.52 37.36
CA SER A 380 4.84 41.74 36.66
C SER A 380 4.91 43.13 36.03
N ILE A 381 3.81 43.61 35.44
CA ILE A 381 3.76 44.98 34.89
C ILE A 381 3.85 46.02 36.02
N ARG A 382 3.10 45.85 37.13
CA ARG A 382 3.18 46.75 38.29
C ARG A 382 4.60 46.83 38.85
N TYR A 383 5.31 45.71 38.95
CA TYR A 383 6.71 45.70 39.37
C TYR A 383 7.61 46.50 38.40
N ARG A 384 7.42 46.35 37.09
CA ARG A 384 8.15 47.14 36.10
C ARG A 384 7.81 48.63 36.18
N MET A 385 6.54 48.98 36.35
CA MET A 385 6.10 50.37 36.55
C MET A 385 6.72 50.98 37.80
N HIS A 386 6.77 50.22 38.90
CA HIS A 386 7.41 50.64 40.16
C HIS A 386 8.89 51.01 39.95
N LYS A 387 9.64 50.16 39.23
CA LYS A 387 11.03 50.44 38.83
C LYS A 387 11.15 51.65 37.89
N LYS A 388 10.30 51.73 36.86
CA LYS A 388 10.30 52.85 35.90
C LYS A 388 10.00 54.20 36.56
N MET A 389 9.17 54.21 37.60
CA MET A 389 8.80 55.39 38.38
C MET A 389 9.82 55.72 39.49
N GLY A 390 10.87 54.90 39.67
CA GLY A 390 11.91 55.12 40.68
C GLY A 390 11.41 55.01 42.13
N LEU A 391 10.35 54.24 42.38
CA LEU A 391 9.74 54.14 43.71
C LEU A 391 10.59 53.28 44.66
N SER A 392 10.57 53.59 45.96
CA SER A 392 11.27 52.79 46.97
C SER A 392 10.53 51.48 47.26
N LYS A 393 11.22 50.45 47.78
CA LYS A 393 10.65 49.10 47.99
C LYS A 393 9.34 49.07 48.78
N HIS A 394 9.12 50.04 49.67
CA HIS A 394 7.92 50.12 50.52
C HIS A 394 6.89 51.13 50.01
N GLN A 395 7.18 51.85 48.93
CA GLN A 395 6.27 52.84 48.37
C GLN A 395 5.23 52.19 47.46
N SER A 396 3.95 52.38 47.80
CA SER A 396 2.83 51.92 46.98
C SER A 396 2.69 52.78 45.72
N ILE A 397 2.61 52.13 44.55
CA ILE A 397 2.30 52.80 43.28
C ILE A 397 0.99 53.58 43.41
N LYS A 398 -0.03 53.02 44.09
CA LYS A 398 -1.33 53.67 44.24
C LYS A 398 -1.21 55.00 44.97
N ASN A 399 -0.52 55.00 46.12
CA ASN A 399 -0.36 56.22 46.93
C ASN A 399 0.44 57.26 46.15
N TYR A 400 1.51 56.84 45.49
CA TYR A 400 2.30 57.72 44.63
C TYR A 400 1.48 58.40 43.53
N LEU A 401 0.59 57.65 42.86
CA LEU A 401 -0.26 58.21 41.81
C LEU A 401 -1.33 59.16 42.36
N VAL A 402 -1.83 58.93 43.57
CA VAL A 402 -2.77 59.84 44.25
C VAL A 402 -2.08 61.15 44.65
N ASP A 403 -0.86 61.07 45.22
CA ASP A 403 -0.08 62.25 45.62
C ASP A 403 0.26 63.16 44.43
N LEU A 404 0.44 62.56 43.25
CA LEU A 404 0.70 63.28 41.99
C LEU A 404 -0.46 64.20 41.56
N ILE A 405 -1.67 63.99 42.09
CA ILE A 405 -2.86 64.79 41.80
C ILE A 405 -2.97 65.98 42.76
N ALA A 406 -2.54 65.80 44.01
CA ALA A 406 -2.62 66.81 45.07
C ALA A 406 -1.54 67.91 44.96
N THR A 407 -0.59 67.75 44.03
CA THR A 407 0.49 68.69 43.73
C THR A 407 0.32 69.25 42.32
#